data_AF-A0A7C1T9N8-F1
#
_entry.id   AF-A0A7C1T9N8-F1
#
_cell.length_a   1.000
_cell.length_b   1.000
_cell.length_c   1.000
_cell.angle_alpha   90.00
_cell.angle_beta   90.00
_cell.angle_gamma   90.00
#
_symmetry.space_group_name_H-M   'P 1'
#
loop_
_entity.id
_entity.type
_entity.pdbx_description
1 polymer ?
#
loop_
_entity_poly.entity_id
_entity_poly.type
_entity_poly.pdbx_seq_one_letter_code
_entity_poly.pdbx_strand_id
1 'polypeptide(L)'
;GKTSILNIPSIGIMDAAMICEAMGIIKYADKGNMTKAEIDTTIDFLIKAKQDGQFRAFWKSFDESVNLMASGEVVIQSMWSPAVAAVRSKGIACKYQPLKEGYRSWGGGLGLAAHLTGAQLDAAYEYINWYTSGWVGGYLNRQGYYSACMETAKEFMSADEWGYWIEGKAATGDIMSPEGAVMEKAGTVRDGGSFEERMGKVACWNSVMDEDRYMVRRWNEFIAA
;
A
#
# COMPACT_ATOMS: atom_id res chain seq x y z
N GLY A 1 -7.07 21.84 -4.03
CA GLY A 1 -8.00 21.03 -3.22
C GLY A 1 -7.38 20.50 -1.96
N LYS A 2 -7.86 19.35 -1.48
CA LYS A 2 -7.51 18.73 -0.18
C LYS A 2 -7.24 17.23 -0.27
N THR A 3 -7.10 16.72 -1.48
CA THR A 3 -6.81 15.30 -1.73
C THR A 3 -5.46 15.12 -2.42
N SER A 4 -4.93 13.90 -2.37
CA SER A 4 -3.77 13.48 -3.16
C SER A 4 -3.94 12.03 -3.62
N ILE A 5 -3.20 11.64 -4.65
CA ILE A 5 -3.11 10.28 -5.17
C ILE A 5 -1.66 9.97 -5.54
N LEU A 6 -1.29 8.69 -5.43
CA LEU A 6 0.03 8.20 -5.81
C LEU A 6 0.35 8.49 -7.29
N ASN A 7 1.48 9.13 -7.54
CA ASN A 7 2.01 9.49 -8.85
C ASN A 7 3.08 8.50 -9.34
N ILE A 8 2.81 7.22 -9.17
CA ILE A 8 3.50 6.14 -9.87
C ILE A 8 2.48 5.57 -10.85
N PRO A 9 2.57 5.83 -12.17
CA PRO A 9 1.49 5.56 -13.12
C PRO A 9 0.90 4.15 -13.02
N SER A 10 1.77 3.13 -13.00
CA SER A 10 1.40 1.71 -12.92
C SER A 10 0.75 1.28 -11.60
N ILE A 11 0.72 2.16 -10.60
CA ILE A 11 0.11 1.91 -9.30
C ILE A 11 -1.09 2.84 -9.07
N GLY A 12 -0.90 4.15 -9.28
CA GLY A 12 -1.92 5.17 -9.06
C GLY A 12 -3.15 5.01 -9.94
N ILE A 13 -3.01 4.44 -11.15
CA ILE A 13 -4.14 4.19 -12.04
C ILE A 13 -5.15 3.20 -11.43
N MET A 14 -4.70 2.24 -10.63
CA MET A 14 -5.59 1.29 -9.98
C MET A 14 -6.36 1.93 -8.82
N ASP A 15 -5.72 2.83 -8.06
CA ASP A 15 -6.43 3.64 -7.06
C ASP A 15 -7.53 4.48 -7.73
N ALA A 16 -7.25 5.06 -8.89
CA ALA A 16 -8.22 5.82 -9.69
C ALA A 16 -9.35 4.94 -10.25
N ALA A 17 -9.03 3.71 -10.67
CA ALA A 17 -10.03 2.74 -11.14
C ALA A 17 -11.03 2.38 -10.04
N MET A 18 -10.53 2.15 -8.83
CA MET A 18 -11.36 1.87 -7.66
C MET A 18 -12.33 3.04 -7.39
N ILE A 19 -11.85 4.28 -7.51
CA ILE A 19 -12.69 5.49 -7.38
C ILE A 19 -13.75 5.53 -8.49
N CYS A 20 -13.36 5.35 -9.76
CA CYS A 20 -14.28 5.42 -10.89
C CYS A 20 -15.38 4.36 -10.81
N GLU A 21 -15.03 3.13 -10.43
CA GLU A 21 -16.00 2.05 -10.27
C GLU A 21 -16.92 2.28 -9.07
N ALA A 22 -16.38 2.76 -7.94
CA ALA A 22 -17.16 3.13 -6.76
C ALA A 22 -18.20 4.22 -7.05
N MET A 23 -17.86 5.14 -7.97
CA MET A 23 -18.73 6.22 -8.45
C MET A 23 -19.68 5.79 -9.57
N GLY A 24 -19.58 4.55 -10.06
CA GLY A 24 -20.41 4.04 -11.15
C GLY A 24 -20.08 4.61 -12.53
N ILE A 25 -18.90 5.21 -12.71
CA ILE A 25 -18.46 5.83 -13.97
C ILE A 25 -18.19 4.77 -15.03
N ILE A 26 -17.50 3.70 -14.62
CA ILE A 26 -17.13 2.58 -15.49
C ILE A 26 -16.98 1.32 -14.63
N LYS A 27 -17.24 0.16 -15.21
CA LYS A 27 -16.90 -1.14 -14.63
C LYS A 27 -15.73 -1.72 -15.39
N TYR A 28 -14.77 -2.27 -14.67
CA TYR A 28 -13.58 -2.86 -15.27
C TYR A 28 -13.72 -4.38 -15.34
N ALA A 29 -13.34 -4.96 -16.47
CA ALA A 29 -13.20 -6.42 -16.55
C ALA A 29 -12.02 -6.90 -15.68
N ASP A 30 -10.88 -6.21 -15.78
CA ASP A 30 -9.70 -6.41 -14.96
C ASP A 30 -9.04 -5.06 -14.67
N LYS A 31 -9.12 -4.59 -13.42
CA LYS A 31 -8.48 -3.33 -12.99
C LYS A 31 -6.94 -3.41 -13.06
N GLY A 32 -6.40 -4.62 -12.99
CA GLY A 32 -4.97 -4.90 -13.14
C GLY A 32 -4.50 -4.90 -14.60
N ASN A 33 -5.42 -5.02 -15.56
CA ASN A 33 -5.10 -5.04 -16.99
C ASN A 33 -6.17 -4.30 -17.81
N MET A 34 -6.16 -2.97 -17.73
CA MET A 34 -7.15 -2.13 -18.40
C MET A 34 -6.92 -2.05 -19.90
N THR A 35 -8.03 -2.02 -20.65
CA THR A 35 -8.07 -1.63 -22.06
C THR A 35 -7.80 -0.13 -22.22
N LYS A 36 -7.45 0.31 -23.44
CA LYS A 36 -7.28 1.74 -23.75
C LYS A 36 -8.52 2.57 -23.44
N ALA A 37 -9.72 2.05 -23.71
CA ALA A 37 -10.97 2.77 -23.44
C ALA A 37 -11.22 2.96 -21.93
N GLU A 38 -10.91 1.95 -21.13
CA GLU A 38 -10.95 2.04 -19.66
C GLU A 38 -9.91 3.05 -19.14
N ILE A 39 -8.69 3.02 -19.68
CA ILE A 39 -7.63 4.00 -19.37
C ILE A 39 -8.09 5.42 -19.69
N ASP A 40 -8.61 5.66 -20.90
CA ASP A 40 -9.06 6.98 -21.32
C ASP A 40 -10.16 7.52 -20.41
N THR A 41 -11.18 6.70 -20.13
CA THR A 41 -12.28 7.08 -19.23
C THR A 41 -11.76 7.45 -17.84
N THR A 42 -10.82 6.67 -17.31
CA THR A 42 -10.23 6.89 -15.98
C THR A 42 -9.41 8.18 -15.94
N ILE A 43 -8.58 8.42 -16.95
CA ILE A 43 -7.70 9.58 -17.02
C ILE A 43 -8.48 10.86 -17.27
N ASP A 44 -9.48 10.83 -18.14
CA ASP A 44 -10.33 12.01 -18.41
C ASP A 44 -11.11 12.42 -17.16
N PHE A 45 -11.58 11.45 -16.37
CA PHE A 45 -12.16 11.71 -15.06
C PHE A 45 -11.16 12.40 -14.11
N LEU A 46 -9.92 11.89 -14.02
CA LEU A 46 -8.89 12.48 -13.16
C LEU A 46 -8.50 13.91 -13.60
N ILE A 47 -8.38 14.15 -14.90
CA ILE A 47 -8.13 15.49 -15.48
C ILE A 47 -9.25 16.43 -15.06
N LYS A 48 -10.51 16.02 -15.23
CA LYS A 48 -11.66 16.84 -14.84
C LYS A 48 -11.65 17.14 -13.34
N ALA A 49 -11.41 16.14 -12.49
CA ALA A 49 -11.31 16.32 -11.04
C ALA A 49 -10.17 17.28 -10.65
N LYS A 50 -9.04 17.23 -11.36
CA LYS A 50 -7.93 18.17 -11.17
C LYS A 50 -8.28 19.60 -11.55
N GLN A 51 -8.90 19.79 -12.71
CA GLN A 51 -9.37 21.09 -13.19
C GLN A 51 -10.45 21.69 -12.27
N ASP A 52 -11.29 20.84 -11.67
CA ASP A 52 -12.27 21.22 -10.64
C ASP A 52 -11.64 21.53 -9.27
N GLY A 53 -10.32 21.42 -9.16
CA GLY A 53 -9.56 21.80 -7.98
C GLY A 53 -9.54 20.78 -6.86
N GLN A 54 -9.87 19.49 -7.12
CA GLN A 54 -9.92 18.45 -6.09
C GLN A 54 -8.54 18.17 -5.44
N PHE A 55 -7.49 18.08 -6.26
CA PHE A 55 -6.15 17.70 -5.79
C PHE A 55 -5.37 18.88 -5.18
N ARG A 56 -4.58 18.59 -4.15
CA ARG A 56 -3.60 19.51 -3.55
C ARG A 56 -2.21 19.27 -4.13
N ALA A 57 -1.83 18.01 -4.24
CA ALA A 57 -0.53 17.51 -4.65
C ALA A 57 -0.67 16.05 -5.12
N PHE A 58 0.42 15.49 -5.64
CA PHE A 58 0.55 14.08 -6.02
C PHE A 58 1.90 13.57 -5.52
N TRP A 59 1.94 12.43 -4.82
CA TRP A 59 3.15 11.95 -4.15
C TRP A 59 3.78 10.77 -4.89
N LYS A 60 5.11 10.62 -4.83
CA LYS A 60 5.86 9.51 -5.45
C LYS A 60 6.65 8.69 -4.45
N SER A 61 6.91 9.23 -3.27
CA SER A 61 7.69 8.59 -2.23
C SER A 61 6.88 8.40 -0.94
N PHE A 62 7.35 7.46 -0.12
CA PHE A 62 6.83 7.22 1.22
C PHE A 62 6.78 8.53 2.03
N ASP A 63 7.90 9.25 2.10
CA ASP A 63 8.03 10.47 2.90
C ASP A 63 7.12 11.60 2.42
N GLU A 64 6.95 11.77 1.10
CA GLU A 64 6.00 12.74 0.55
C GLU A 64 4.57 12.44 1.02
N SER A 65 4.15 11.17 0.99
CA SER A 65 2.81 10.77 1.44
C SER A 65 2.61 11.05 2.93
N VAL A 66 3.61 10.76 3.77
CA VAL A 66 3.59 11.03 5.22
C VAL A 66 3.53 12.53 5.47
N ASN A 67 4.36 13.32 4.79
CA ASN A 67 4.44 14.76 4.99
C ASN A 67 3.14 15.47 4.61
N LEU A 68 2.52 15.11 3.48
CA LEU A 68 1.24 15.69 3.05
C LEU A 68 0.12 15.48 4.07
N MET A 69 0.04 14.29 4.67
CA MET A 69 -0.96 13.97 5.69
C MET A 69 -0.61 14.63 7.03
N ALA A 70 0.65 14.52 7.47
CA ALA A 70 1.09 15.06 8.75
C ALA A 70 1.02 16.60 8.82
N SER A 71 1.22 17.30 7.70
CA SER A 71 1.08 18.76 7.63
C SER A 71 -0.37 19.24 7.56
N GLY A 72 -1.34 18.35 7.31
CA GLY A 72 -2.73 18.71 7.05
C GLY A 72 -2.97 19.39 5.70
N GLU A 73 -1.99 19.34 4.79
CA GLU A 73 -2.16 19.81 3.42
C GLU A 73 -3.22 19.00 2.66
N VAL A 74 -3.30 17.70 2.95
CA VAL A 74 -4.40 16.83 2.53
C VAL A 74 -5.10 16.20 3.71
N VAL A 75 -6.38 15.87 3.52
CA VAL A 75 -7.22 15.19 4.53
C VAL A 75 -7.62 13.79 4.10
N ILE A 76 -7.43 13.46 2.81
CA ILE A 76 -7.67 12.15 2.23
C ILE A 76 -6.70 11.93 1.07
N GLN A 77 -6.07 10.77 1.03
CA GLN A 77 -5.23 10.36 -0.10
C GLN A 77 -5.06 8.84 -0.10
N SER A 78 -4.70 8.26 -1.25
CA SER A 78 -4.18 6.90 -1.24
C SER A 78 -2.84 6.88 -0.51
N MET A 79 -2.62 5.88 0.35
CA MET A 79 -1.40 5.71 1.13
C MET A 79 -1.10 4.22 1.30
N TRP A 80 0.16 3.91 1.57
CA TRP A 80 0.54 2.59 2.07
C TRP A 80 0.28 2.51 3.58
N SER A 81 -0.09 1.33 4.09
CA SER A 81 -0.35 1.11 5.52
C SER A 81 0.79 1.58 6.44
N PRO A 82 2.09 1.34 6.12
CA PRO A 82 3.19 1.87 6.93
C PRO A 82 3.26 3.39 6.98
N ALA A 83 2.81 4.09 5.95
CA ALA A 83 2.84 5.55 5.94
C ALA A 83 1.82 6.09 6.95
N VAL A 84 0.66 5.42 7.09
CA VAL A 84 -0.31 5.74 8.16
C VAL A 84 0.27 5.42 9.54
N ALA A 85 0.94 4.27 9.71
CA ALA A 85 1.63 3.94 10.96
C ALA A 85 2.66 5.04 11.33
N ALA A 86 3.46 5.51 10.38
CA ALA A 86 4.43 6.58 10.60
C ALA A 86 3.78 7.93 10.97
N VAL A 87 2.62 8.27 10.39
CA VAL A 87 1.85 9.45 10.80
C VAL A 87 1.35 9.31 12.24
N ARG A 88 0.84 8.12 12.62
CA ARG A 88 0.37 7.84 13.98
C ARG A 88 1.48 7.89 15.01
N SER A 89 2.65 7.36 14.70
CA SER A 89 3.83 7.44 15.59
C SER A 89 4.31 8.87 15.84
N LYS A 90 3.87 9.86 15.03
CA LYS A 90 4.08 11.30 15.28
C LYS A 90 2.99 11.92 16.18
N GLY A 91 2.07 11.12 16.72
CA GLY A 91 0.94 11.56 17.54
C GLY A 91 -0.23 12.16 16.74
N ILE A 92 -0.27 11.94 15.42
CA ILE A 92 -1.30 12.50 14.53
C ILE A 92 -2.34 11.44 14.24
N ALA A 93 -3.62 11.77 14.48
CA ALA A 93 -4.73 10.89 14.15
C ALA A 93 -4.83 10.71 12.63
N CYS A 94 -4.66 9.48 12.16
CA CYS A 94 -4.77 9.13 10.75
C CYS A 94 -5.45 7.76 10.65
N LYS A 95 -6.50 7.61 9.85
CA LYS A 95 -7.24 6.35 9.71
C LYS A 95 -6.94 5.69 8.37
N TYR A 96 -6.59 4.40 8.38
CA TYR A 96 -6.44 3.61 7.16
C TYR A 96 -7.80 3.02 6.77
N GLN A 97 -8.64 3.83 6.13
CA GLN A 97 -10.04 3.50 5.92
C GLN A 97 -10.25 2.29 4.99
N PRO A 98 -10.89 1.20 5.45
CA PRO A 98 -11.38 0.13 4.59
C PRO A 98 -12.37 0.62 3.55
N LEU A 99 -12.19 0.20 2.29
CA LEU A 99 -13.12 0.49 1.20
C LEU A 99 -14.16 -0.64 1.08
N LYS A 100 -15.40 -0.29 0.69
CA LYS A 100 -16.49 -1.28 0.56
C LYS A 100 -16.24 -2.24 -0.61
N GLU A 101 -15.54 -1.78 -1.64
CA GLU A 101 -15.20 -2.52 -2.86
C GLU A 101 -13.97 -3.42 -2.68
N GLY A 102 -13.25 -3.29 -1.56
CA GLY A 102 -11.98 -3.97 -1.33
C GLY A 102 -10.76 -3.09 -1.62
N TYR A 103 -9.59 -3.71 -1.64
CA TYR A 103 -8.30 -3.01 -1.68
C TYR A 103 -7.51 -3.30 -2.95
N ARG A 104 -6.72 -2.31 -3.39
CA ARG A 104 -5.54 -2.58 -4.20
C ARG A 104 -4.47 -3.21 -3.32
N SER A 105 -4.00 -4.38 -3.71
CA SER A 105 -2.90 -5.09 -3.05
C SER A 105 -1.68 -5.16 -3.97
N TRP A 106 -0.53 -5.44 -3.37
CA TRP A 106 0.72 -5.65 -4.07
C TRP A 106 1.55 -6.68 -3.33
N GLY A 107 2.38 -7.41 -4.08
CA GLY A 107 3.32 -8.38 -3.55
C GLY A 107 4.70 -8.11 -4.12
N GLY A 108 5.72 -8.34 -3.31
CA GLY A 108 7.12 -8.33 -3.73
C GLY A 108 7.77 -9.66 -3.41
N GLY A 109 8.80 -10.02 -4.17
CA GLY A 109 9.56 -11.24 -3.96
C GLY A 109 11.04 -11.02 -4.26
N LEU A 110 11.87 -11.94 -3.78
CA LEU A 110 13.28 -11.99 -4.11
C LEU A 110 13.45 -12.88 -5.35
N GLY A 111 14.04 -12.32 -6.40
CA GLY A 111 14.41 -13.04 -7.62
C GLY A 111 15.92 -13.15 -7.74
N LEU A 112 16.42 -14.31 -8.16
CA LEU A 112 17.83 -14.51 -8.47
C LEU A 112 18.08 -14.27 -9.95
N ALA A 113 19.14 -13.52 -10.27
CA ALA A 113 19.57 -13.36 -11.65
C ALA A 113 20.12 -14.69 -12.19
N ALA A 114 19.65 -15.12 -13.37
CA ALA A 114 19.93 -16.46 -13.89
C ALA A 114 21.41 -16.77 -14.16
N HIS A 115 22.28 -15.76 -14.22
CA HIS A 115 23.71 -15.92 -14.48
C HIS A 115 24.55 -16.05 -13.20
N LEU A 116 23.95 -15.95 -12.01
CA LEU A 116 24.68 -16.10 -10.75
C LEU A 116 25.24 -17.52 -10.63
N THR A 117 26.54 -17.62 -10.33
CA THR A 117 27.24 -18.89 -10.13
C THR A 117 28.29 -18.76 -9.03
N GLY A 118 28.73 -19.90 -8.48
CA GLY A 118 29.74 -19.96 -7.42
C GLY A 118 29.38 -19.10 -6.21
N ALA A 119 30.38 -18.42 -5.63
CA ALA A 119 30.23 -17.64 -4.39
C ALA A 119 29.14 -16.55 -4.45
N GLN A 120 28.82 -16.00 -5.63
CA GLN A 120 27.75 -15.01 -5.77
C GLN A 120 26.36 -15.64 -5.60
N LEU A 121 26.18 -16.84 -6.13
CA LEU A 121 24.93 -17.60 -5.97
C LEU A 121 24.76 -18.04 -4.51
N ASP A 122 25.83 -18.52 -3.89
CA ASP A 122 25.84 -18.92 -2.48
C ASP A 122 25.44 -17.75 -1.56
N ALA A 123 26.06 -16.58 -1.74
CA ALA A 123 25.73 -15.37 -0.99
C ALA A 123 24.27 -14.94 -1.19
N ALA A 124 23.72 -15.09 -2.40
CA ALA A 124 22.33 -14.76 -2.67
C ALA A 124 21.36 -15.72 -1.96
N TYR A 125 21.69 -17.01 -1.86
CA TYR A 125 20.93 -17.98 -1.06
C TYR A 125 21.06 -17.71 0.44
N GLU A 126 22.25 -17.40 0.95
CA GLU A 126 22.44 -17.01 2.35
C GLU A 126 21.58 -15.80 2.71
N TYR A 127 21.52 -14.80 1.82
CA TYR A 127 20.65 -13.65 1.99
C TYR A 127 19.17 -14.02 2.01
N ILE A 128 18.68 -14.86 1.08
CA ILE A 128 17.28 -15.31 1.07
C ILE A 128 16.95 -16.09 2.35
N ASN A 129 17.86 -16.97 2.79
CA ASN A 129 17.70 -17.74 4.02
C ASN A 129 17.60 -16.81 5.23
N TRP A 130 18.49 -15.81 5.34
CA TRP A 130 18.42 -14.81 6.40
C TRP A 130 17.14 -13.98 6.31
N TYR A 131 16.76 -13.50 5.13
CA TYR A 131 15.58 -12.66 4.93
C TYR A 131 14.29 -13.39 5.32
N THR A 132 14.22 -14.69 5.08
CA THR A 132 13.06 -15.53 5.42
C THR A 132 13.15 -16.21 6.79
N SER A 133 14.28 -16.05 7.50
CA SER A 133 14.52 -16.67 8.82
C SER A 133 13.61 -16.18 9.95
N GLY A 134 12.90 -15.07 9.75
CA GLY A 134 11.85 -14.59 10.65
C GLY A 134 12.03 -13.16 11.13
N TRP A 135 13.25 -12.74 11.48
CA TRP A 135 13.49 -11.40 12.03
C TRP A 135 12.99 -10.28 11.12
N VAL A 136 13.30 -10.35 9.82
CA VAL A 136 12.84 -9.36 8.83
C VAL A 136 11.32 -9.36 8.72
N GLY A 137 10.70 -10.55 8.72
CA GLY A 137 9.25 -10.68 8.70
C GLY A 137 8.58 -10.03 9.91
N GLY A 138 9.11 -10.26 11.11
CA GLY A 138 8.61 -9.61 12.34
C GLY A 138 8.82 -8.10 12.33
N TYR A 139 9.98 -7.63 11.83
CA TYR A 139 10.28 -6.22 11.65
C TYR A 139 9.26 -5.53 10.72
N LEU A 140 8.99 -6.11 9.55
CA LEU A 140 8.06 -5.56 8.56
C LEU A 140 6.60 -5.59 9.05
N ASN A 141 6.21 -6.62 9.80
CA ASN A 141 4.88 -6.72 10.41
C ASN A 141 4.57 -5.56 11.36
N ARG A 142 5.56 -5.06 12.10
CA ARG A 142 5.42 -3.86 12.96
C ARG A 142 5.15 -2.56 12.18
N GLN A 143 5.18 -2.61 10.85
CA GLN A 143 4.76 -1.50 9.97
C GLN A 143 3.48 -1.83 9.19
N GLY A 144 2.89 -3.00 9.42
CA GLY A 144 1.68 -3.47 8.77
C GLY A 144 1.92 -4.22 7.45
N TYR A 145 3.16 -4.59 7.11
CA TYR A 145 3.48 -5.48 5.99
C TYR A 145 3.49 -6.95 6.40
N TYR A 146 3.09 -7.84 5.49
CA TYR A 146 3.02 -9.27 5.77
C TYR A 146 4.19 -10.01 5.12
N SER A 147 4.86 -10.84 5.91
CA SER A 147 5.89 -11.76 5.43
C SER A 147 5.26 -12.92 4.65
N ALA A 148 5.95 -13.40 3.61
CA ALA A 148 5.59 -14.68 2.97
C ALA A 148 5.85 -15.88 3.89
N CYS A 149 6.77 -15.75 4.85
CA CYS A 149 7.06 -16.76 5.87
C CYS A 149 6.51 -16.26 7.21
N MET A 150 5.19 -16.38 7.39
CA MET A 150 4.51 -15.87 8.59
C MET A 150 4.86 -16.67 9.85
N GLU A 151 5.08 -17.98 9.73
CA GLU A 151 5.44 -18.84 10.88
C GLU A 151 6.78 -18.43 11.49
N THR A 152 7.81 -18.23 10.68
CA THR A 152 9.11 -17.76 11.18
C THR A 152 9.03 -16.32 11.68
N ALA A 153 8.23 -15.45 11.04
CA ALA A 153 8.03 -14.08 11.50
C ALA A 153 7.39 -14.02 12.90
N LYS A 154 6.45 -14.94 13.19
CA LYS A 154 5.74 -15.02 14.48
C LYS A 154 6.68 -15.20 15.66
N GLU A 155 7.78 -15.95 15.47
CA GLU A 155 8.79 -16.19 16.51
C GLU A 155 9.51 -14.91 16.97
N PHE A 156 9.48 -13.85 16.15
CA PHE A 156 10.08 -12.54 16.43
C PHE A 156 9.06 -11.47 16.83
N MET A 157 7.83 -11.87 17.08
CA MET A 157 6.73 -10.99 17.49
C MET A 157 6.21 -11.38 18.88
N SER A 158 5.82 -10.39 19.68
CA SER A 158 5.08 -10.68 20.90
C SER A 158 3.67 -11.21 20.56
N ALA A 159 3.04 -11.89 21.52
CA ALA A 159 1.66 -12.34 21.35
C ALA A 159 0.69 -11.16 21.10
N ASP A 160 0.98 -9.99 21.68
CA ASP A 160 0.18 -8.78 21.48
C ASP A 160 0.35 -8.20 20.07
N GLU A 161 1.60 -8.13 19.59
CA GLU A 161 1.90 -7.72 18.22
C GLU A 161 1.23 -8.64 17.19
N TRP A 162 1.34 -9.96 17.40
CA TRP A 162 0.70 -10.94 16.52
C TRP A 162 -0.83 -10.82 16.56
N GLY A 163 -1.40 -10.68 17.77
CA GLY A 163 -2.83 -10.50 17.97
C GLY A 163 -3.38 -9.27 17.26
N TYR A 164 -2.68 -8.14 17.38
CA TYR A 164 -3.07 -6.89 16.72
C TYR A 164 -2.87 -6.94 15.20
N TRP A 165 -1.67 -7.33 14.73
CA TRP A 165 -1.33 -7.25 13.32
C TRP A 165 -1.95 -8.37 12.48
N ILE A 166 -1.97 -9.61 12.96
CA ILE A 166 -2.41 -10.76 12.18
C ILE A 166 -3.85 -11.14 12.53
N GLU A 167 -4.17 -11.31 13.81
CA GLU A 167 -5.48 -11.80 14.23
C GLU A 167 -6.55 -10.71 14.30
N GLY A 168 -6.18 -9.43 14.16
CA GLY A 168 -7.10 -8.29 14.23
C GLY A 168 -7.71 -8.05 15.62
N LYS A 169 -7.11 -8.58 16.68
CA LYS A 169 -7.55 -8.39 18.07
C LYS A 169 -7.24 -6.97 18.55
N ALA A 170 -7.96 -6.53 19.58
CA ALA A 170 -7.60 -5.30 20.28
C ALA A 170 -6.22 -5.45 20.95
N ALA A 171 -5.38 -4.43 20.82
CA ALA A 171 -4.08 -4.39 21.48
C ALA A 171 -4.25 -4.46 23.01
N THR A 172 -3.49 -5.32 23.67
CA THR A 172 -3.49 -5.46 25.13
C THR A 172 -2.53 -4.48 25.80
N GLY A 173 -1.48 -4.04 25.09
CA GLY A 173 -0.56 -2.98 25.47
C GLY A 173 -0.38 -1.93 24.38
N ASP A 174 0.66 -1.10 24.52
CA ASP A 174 1.08 -0.17 23.48
C ASP A 174 1.75 -0.97 22.34
N ILE A 175 1.34 -0.71 21.09
CA ILE A 175 1.99 -1.28 19.89
C ILE A 175 3.07 -0.31 19.43
N MET A 176 4.27 -0.83 19.25
CA MET A 176 5.45 -0.05 18.88
C MET A 176 5.73 -0.12 17.37
N SER A 177 6.27 0.95 16.81
CA SER A 177 6.92 0.91 15.49
C SER A 177 8.24 0.12 15.58
N PRO A 178 8.84 -0.28 14.45
CA PRO A 178 10.13 -0.98 14.49
C PRO A 178 11.27 -0.17 15.13
N GLU A 179 11.14 1.15 15.13
CA GLU A 179 12.10 2.08 15.76
C GLU A 179 11.83 2.28 17.26
N GLY A 180 10.82 1.59 17.82
CA GLY A 180 10.48 1.66 19.25
C GLY A 180 9.66 2.87 19.64
N ALA A 181 9.01 3.56 18.69
CA ALA A 181 8.05 4.63 18.99
C ALA A 181 6.64 4.06 19.19
N VAL A 182 5.85 4.62 20.10
CA VAL A 182 4.46 4.17 20.28
C VAL A 182 3.65 4.54 19.03
N MET A 183 3.08 3.53 18.38
CA MET A 183 2.24 3.66 17.19
C MET A 183 0.75 3.57 17.55
N GLU A 184 0.37 2.64 18.42
CA GLU A 184 -1.01 2.48 18.91
C GLU A 184 -1.04 2.24 20.42
N LYS A 185 -2.19 2.53 21.02
CA LYS A 185 -2.43 2.35 22.46
C LYS A 185 -3.23 1.07 22.72
N ALA A 186 -3.15 0.61 23.97
CA ALA A 186 -4.00 -0.48 24.46
C ALA A 186 -5.48 -0.19 24.16
N GLY A 187 -6.20 -1.22 23.70
CA GLY A 187 -7.59 -1.15 23.27
C GLY A 187 -7.79 -0.82 21.79
N THR A 188 -6.78 -0.35 21.05
CA THR A 188 -6.92 -0.10 19.61
C THR A 188 -7.11 -1.41 18.84
N VAL A 189 -8.04 -1.41 17.89
CA VAL A 189 -8.26 -2.50 16.93
C VAL A 189 -7.70 -2.10 15.56
N ARG A 190 -7.01 -3.03 14.89
CA ARG A 190 -6.39 -2.77 13.58
C ARG A 190 -7.43 -2.37 12.54
N ASP A 191 -7.14 -1.29 11.82
CA ASP A 191 -7.95 -0.89 10.67
C ASP A 191 -8.03 -2.01 9.61
N GLY A 192 -9.24 -2.28 9.14
CA GLY A 192 -9.48 -3.30 8.12
C GLY A 192 -9.51 -4.73 8.64
N GLY A 193 -9.29 -4.94 9.95
CA GLY A 193 -9.45 -6.23 10.59
C GLY A 193 -8.23 -7.14 10.50
N SER A 194 -8.47 -8.45 10.58
CA SER A 194 -7.43 -9.48 10.54
C SER A 194 -6.71 -9.54 9.18
N PHE A 195 -5.58 -10.26 9.15
CA PHE A 195 -4.89 -10.57 7.91
C PHE A 195 -5.82 -11.24 6.88
N GLU A 196 -6.60 -12.23 7.31
CA GLU A 196 -7.56 -12.96 6.47
C GLU A 196 -8.67 -12.05 5.96
N GLU A 197 -9.21 -11.16 6.79
CA GLU A 197 -10.22 -10.19 6.36
C GLU A 197 -9.68 -9.19 5.33
N ARG A 198 -8.43 -8.76 5.50
CA ARG A 198 -7.76 -7.84 4.58
C ARG A 198 -7.41 -8.51 3.25
N MET A 199 -6.79 -9.70 3.30
CA MET A 199 -6.43 -10.47 2.10
C MET A 199 -7.66 -11.02 1.38
N GLY A 200 -8.72 -11.37 2.10
CA GLY A 200 -9.99 -11.81 1.52
C GLY A 200 -10.79 -10.71 0.81
N LYS A 201 -10.36 -9.44 0.93
CA LYS A 201 -10.98 -8.27 0.29
C LYS A 201 -10.08 -7.58 -0.73
N VAL A 202 -9.12 -8.30 -1.33
CA VAL A 202 -8.33 -7.73 -2.42
C VAL A 202 -9.19 -7.65 -3.69
N ALA A 203 -9.33 -6.43 -4.22
CA ALA A 203 -10.12 -6.13 -5.41
C ALA A 203 -9.26 -6.11 -6.69
N CYS A 204 -7.98 -5.77 -6.55
CA CYS A 204 -7.01 -5.82 -7.63
C CYS A 204 -5.59 -5.96 -7.10
N TRP A 205 -4.72 -6.55 -7.91
CA TRP A 205 -3.29 -6.64 -7.63
C TRP A 205 -2.54 -5.69 -8.57
N ASN A 206 -1.49 -5.06 -8.05
CA ASN A 206 -0.53 -4.37 -8.90
C ASN A 206 0.03 -5.33 -9.95
N SER A 207 -0.07 -4.94 -11.22
CA SER A 207 0.37 -5.70 -12.39
C SER A 207 0.84 -4.73 -13.47
N VAL A 208 1.70 -5.24 -14.36
CA VAL A 208 2.04 -4.53 -15.59
C VAL A 208 0.95 -4.82 -16.60
N MET A 209 0.29 -3.77 -17.10
CA MET A 209 -0.78 -3.88 -18.10
C MET A 209 -0.21 -4.15 -19.48
N ASP A 210 -0.99 -4.80 -20.35
CA ASP A 210 -0.64 -4.95 -21.77
C ASP A 210 -0.48 -3.57 -22.45
N GLU A 211 -1.28 -2.59 -22.01
CA GLU A 211 -1.30 -1.21 -22.51
C GLU A 211 -0.46 -0.23 -21.66
N ASP A 212 0.53 -0.72 -20.89
CA ASP A 212 1.30 0.09 -19.93
C ASP A 212 1.90 1.38 -20.55
N ARG A 213 2.52 1.28 -21.73
CA ARG A 213 3.09 2.47 -22.41
C ARG A 213 2.04 3.52 -22.74
N TYR A 214 0.84 3.08 -23.14
CA TYR A 214 -0.28 3.97 -23.43
C TYR A 214 -0.78 4.62 -22.13
N MET A 215 -0.96 3.82 -21.08
CA MET A 215 -1.36 4.27 -19.75
C MET A 215 -0.39 5.32 -19.19
N VAL A 216 0.93 5.08 -19.24
CA VAL A 216 1.95 6.03 -18.77
C VAL A 216 1.85 7.37 -19.50
N ARG A 217 1.63 7.35 -20.83
CA ARG A 217 1.44 8.58 -21.60
C ARG A 217 0.22 9.36 -21.11
N ARG A 218 -0.93 8.70 -20.97
CA ARG A 218 -2.17 9.32 -20.52
C ARG A 218 -2.07 9.81 -19.06
N TRP A 219 -1.36 9.09 -18.21
CA TRP A 219 -1.07 9.54 -16.85
C TRP A 219 -0.26 10.84 -16.83
N ASN A 220 0.74 10.98 -17.71
CA ASN A 220 1.51 12.23 -17.81
C ASN A 220 0.64 13.40 -18.28
N GLU A 221 -0.34 13.16 -19.16
CA GLU A 221 -1.32 14.18 -19.57
C GLU A 221 -2.16 14.65 -18.36
N PHE A 222 -2.60 13.73 -17.49
CA PHE A 222 -3.25 14.07 -16.22
C PHE A 222 -2.37 14.93 -15.31
N ILE A 223 -1.11 14.54 -15.11
CA ILE A 223 -0.19 15.30 -14.26
C ILE A 223 0.09 16.70 -14.85
N ALA A 224 0.07 16.86 -16.16
CA ALA A 224 0.32 18.13 -16.85
C ALA A 224 -0.91 19.07 -16.94
N ALA A 225 -2.13 18.54 -16.82
CA ALA A 225 -3.39 19.30 -16.94
C ALA A 225 -3.75 20.11 -15.68
#